data_AF-A0A847NH31-F1
#
_entry.id   AF-A0A847NH31-F1
#
_cell.length_a   1.000
_cell.length_b   1.000
_cell.length_c   1.000
_cell.angle_alpha   90.00
_cell.angle_beta   90.00
_cell.angle_gamma   90.00
#
_symmetry.space_group_name_H-M   'P 1'
#
loop_
_entity.id
_entity.type
_entity.pdbx_description
1 polymer ?
#
loop_
_entity_poly.entity_id
_entity_poly.type
_entity_poly.pdbx_seq_one_letter_code
_entity_poly.pdbx_strand_id
1 'polypeptide(L)'
;MLALARFKRKLTQVLTAIVTNGYLPGFLKGDIYRGNLKRFCVPGLNCYSCPGALGSCPIGSLQAVIGSAKYQISFYVLGAIALIGTLLGRFVCGWLCPFGLIQEFIHKIPSKKFKISSKNPVKYSKYLILLVFVIILPMFVVNILGMGDPFFCKYICPAGTLEAGIPLVIMNPSLRQAIGFIFSWKVFLLLLTITASIFIARPFCRFICPLGAIYGLFNPISLYKLEVNSDVCIKCNKCTNTCPISIETYKTPNSPECIRCGECIGACPTKAISSSFGLKESEGLDVKEMEMK
;
A
#
# COMPACT_ATOMS: atom_id res chain seq x y z
N MET A 1 -9.82 -18.81 -16.64
CA MET A 1 -8.45 -18.59 -16.12
C MET A 1 -8.34 -17.35 -15.23
N LEU A 2 -8.74 -16.15 -15.70
CA LEU A 2 -8.68 -14.90 -14.92
C LEU A 2 -9.45 -14.91 -13.58
N ALA A 3 -10.66 -15.47 -13.56
CA ALA A 3 -11.48 -15.54 -12.34
C ALA A 3 -10.81 -16.35 -11.22
N LEU A 4 -10.20 -17.49 -11.57
CA LEU A 4 -9.46 -18.32 -10.62
C LEU A 4 -8.22 -17.61 -10.07
N ALA A 5 -7.49 -16.88 -10.91
CA ALA A 5 -6.34 -16.08 -10.48
C ALA A 5 -6.77 -14.95 -9.51
N ARG A 6 -7.88 -14.26 -9.81
CA ARG A 6 -8.47 -13.26 -8.90
C ARG A 6 -8.88 -13.88 -7.56
N PHE A 7 -9.48 -15.07 -7.57
CA PHE A 7 -9.88 -15.78 -6.36
C PHE A 7 -8.67 -16.16 -5.50
N LYS A 8 -7.64 -16.79 -6.09
CA LYS A 8 -6.40 -17.14 -5.38
C LYS A 8 -5.73 -15.92 -4.74
N ARG A 9 -5.63 -14.80 -5.49
CA ARG A 9 -5.10 -13.53 -4.96
C ARG A 9 -5.90 -13.03 -3.76
N LYS A 10 -7.23 -13.08 -3.83
CA LYS A 10 -8.12 -12.66 -2.75
C LYS A 10 -7.96 -13.52 -1.51
N LEU A 11 -7.83 -14.83 -1.68
CA LEU A 11 -7.56 -15.76 -0.59
C LEU A 11 -6.23 -15.43 0.10
N THR A 12 -5.15 -15.21 -0.66
CA THR A 12 -3.86 -14.80 -0.10
C THR A 12 -3.95 -13.49 0.69
N GLN A 13 -4.68 -12.49 0.18
CA GLN A 13 -4.91 -11.24 0.89
C GLN A 13 -5.64 -11.45 2.23
N VAL A 14 -6.69 -12.27 2.25
CA VAL A 14 -7.47 -12.57 3.46
C VAL A 14 -6.62 -13.33 4.48
N LEU A 15 -5.91 -14.38 4.05
CA LEU A 15 -5.02 -15.15 4.91
C LEU A 15 -3.92 -14.27 5.50
N THR A 16 -3.30 -13.39 4.71
CA THR A 16 -2.29 -12.45 5.20
C THR A 16 -2.88 -11.46 6.20
N ALA A 17 -4.11 -10.97 5.96
CA ALA A 17 -4.79 -10.09 6.91
C ALA A 17 -5.03 -10.79 8.25
N ILE A 18 -5.49 -12.05 8.23
CA ILE A 18 -5.67 -12.86 9.44
C ILE A 18 -4.33 -13.11 10.14
N VAL A 19 -3.27 -13.49 9.42
CA VAL A 19 -1.96 -13.75 10.03
C VAL A 19 -1.34 -12.49 10.65
N THR A 20 -1.55 -11.32 10.04
CA THR A 20 -0.96 -10.05 10.52
C THR A 20 -1.81 -9.34 11.57
N ASN A 21 -3.13 -9.59 11.61
CA ASN A 21 -4.12 -8.91 12.47
C ASN A 21 -5.01 -9.86 13.30
N GLY A 22 -4.62 -11.13 13.43
CA GLY A 22 -5.45 -12.18 14.02
C GLY A 22 -5.40 -12.30 15.54
N TYR A 23 -4.84 -11.34 16.28
CA TYR A 23 -4.81 -11.39 17.75
C TYR A 23 -6.20 -11.06 18.34
N LEU A 24 -7.08 -12.06 18.34
CA LEU A 24 -8.46 -11.95 18.85
C LEU A 24 -8.57 -11.47 20.32
N PRO A 25 -7.68 -11.86 21.26
CA PRO A 25 -7.77 -11.38 22.65
C PRO A 25 -7.67 -9.86 22.77
N GLY A 26 -7.00 -9.18 21.83
CA GLY A 26 -6.93 -7.71 21.80
C GLY A 26 -8.31 -7.09 21.55
N PHE A 27 -9.09 -7.66 20.64
CA PHE A 27 -10.47 -7.23 20.35
C PHE A 27 -11.49 -7.64 21.41
N LEU A 28 -11.12 -8.46 22.39
CA LEU A 28 -11.98 -8.80 23.53
C LEU A 28 -11.66 -7.96 24.76
N LYS A 29 -10.37 -7.70 25.02
CA LYS A 29 -9.90 -7.00 26.23
C LYS A 29 -9.72 -5.49 26.04
N GLY A 30 -9.69 -5.01 24.80
CA GLY A 30 -9.45 -3.60 24.49
C GLY A 30 -7.98 -3.20 24.55
N ASP A 31 -7.11 -4.20 24.58
CA ASP A 31 -5.66 -4.07 24.72
C ASP A 31 -4.93 -4.31 23.40
N ILE A 32 -3.69 -3.83 23.35
CA ILE A 32 -2.79 -4.03 22.22
C ILE A 32 -1.84 -5.19 22.54
N TYR A 33 -1.58 -6.05 21.56
CA TYR A 33 -0.56 -7.08 21.67
C TYR A 33 0.85 -6.48 21.90
N ARG A 34 1.52 -6.89 22.98
CA ARG A 34 2.87 -6.42 23.38
C ARG A 34 3.97 -7.49 23.28
N GLY A 35 3.69 -8.64 22.66
CA GLY A 35 4.68 -9.72 22.55
C GLY A 35 5.77 -9.46 21.50
N ASN A 36 6.74 -10.37 21.41
CA ASN A 36 7.95 -10.21 20.59
C ASN A 36 7.69 -10.02 19.08
N LEU A 37 6.61 -10.59 18.54
CA LEU A 37 6.26 -10.43 17.12
C LEU A 37 6.04 -8.96 16.73
N LYS A 38 5.66 -8.10 17.68
CA LYS A 38 5.41 -6.67 17.46
C LYS A 38 6.68 -5.89 17.08
N ARG A 39 7.86 -6.47 17.33
CA ARG A 39 9.16 -5.90 16.95
C ARG A 39 9.43 -5.99 15.45
N PHE A 40 8.74 -6.89 14.74
CA PHE A 40 8.96 -7.12 13.32
C PHE A 40 8.00 -6.29 12.46
N CYS A 41 8.55 -5.62 11.45
CA CYS A 41 7.75 -4.92 10.44
C CYS A 41 7.09 -5.95 9.52
N VAL A 42 5.77 -5.91 9.42
CA VAL A 42 5.06 -6.67 8.39
C VAL A 42 5.17 -5.92 7.05
N PRO A 43 5.05 -6.61 5.91
CA PRO A 43 5.27 -5.97 4.62
C PRO A 43 4.20 -4.92 4.27
N GLY A 44 2.96 -5.07 4.74
CA GLY A 44 1.86 -4.15 4.46
C GLY A 44 1.70 -3.01 5.46
N LEU A 45 0.71 -2.13 5.23
CA LEU A 45 0.21 -1.26 6.29
C LEU A 45 -0.46 -2.13 7.34
N ASN A 46 -0.07 -1.96 8.60
CA ASN A 46 -0.61 -2.68 9.74
C ASN A 46 -0.47 -1.82 11.00
N CYS A 47 -1.55 -1.22 11.50
CA CYS A 47 -1.43 -0.22 12.55
C CYS A 47 -0.81 -0.81 13.84
N TYR A 48 0.22 -0.15 14.38
CA TYR A 48 0.86 -0.60 15.64
C TYR A 48 -0.17 -0.67 16.78
N SER A 49 -1.09 0.28 16.85
CA SER A 49 -2.13 0.35 17.88
C SER A 49 -3.35 -0.54 17.59
N CYS A 50 -3.38 -1.28 16.48
CA CYS A 50 -4.50 -2.19 16.20
C CYS A 50 -4.52 -3.30 17.29
N PRO A 51 -5.67 -3.53 17.96
CA PRO A 51 -5.79 -4.60 18.95
C PRO A 51 -5.40 -5.97 18.39
N GLY A 52 -5.73 -6.23 17.11
CA GLY A 52 -5.42 -7.47 16.43
C GLY A 52 -4.00 -7.60 15.89
N ALA A 53 -3.23 -6.50 15.78
CA ALA A 53 -1.98 -6.52 15.04
C ALA A 53 -0.87 -7.26 15.79
N LEU A 54 -0.35 -8.32 15.15
CA LEU A 54 0.77 -9.12 15.67
C LEU A 54 2.15 -8.51 15.36
N GLY A 55 2.25 -7.72 14.29
CA GLY A 55 3.48 -7.02 13.88
C GLY A 55 3.32 -5.49 13.81
N SER A 56 4.39 -4.79 13.44
CA SER A 56 4.41 -3.33 13.32
C SER A 56 4.22 -2.82 11.90
N CYS A 57 3.72 -1.59 11.78
CA CYS A 57 3.66 -0.86 10.51
C CYS A 57 5.07 -0.42 10.10
N PRO A 58 5.54 -0.71 8.87
CA PRO A 58 6.84 -0.21 8.42
C PRO A 58 6.92 1.32 8.44
N ILE A 59 5.84 2.02 8.06
CA ILE A 59 5.79 3.49 8.12
C ILE A 59 5.75 4.01 9.55
N GLY A 60 4.99 3.36 10.43
CA GLY A 60 4.94 3.76 11.85
C GLY A 60 6.30 3.57 12.52
N SER A 61 6.95 2.43 12.28
CA SER A 61 8.31 2.14 12.74
C SER A 61 9.33 3.14 12.15
N LEU A 62 9.20 3.51 10.87
CA LEU A 62 10.07 4.51 10.26
C LEU A 62 9.91 5.88 10.92
N GLN A 63 8.68 6.34 11.16
CA GLN A 63 8.43 7.62 11.84
C GLN A 63 8.94 7.62 13.29
N ALA A 64 8.81 6.50 14.01
CA ALA A 64 9.31 6.38 15.37
C ALA A 64 10.84 6.47 15.44
N VAL A 65 11.53 5.94 14.43
CA VAL A 65 13.00 6.01 14.32
C VAL A 65 13.46 7.43 13.95
N ILE A 66 12.84 8.03 12.94
CA ILE A 66 13.18 9.39 12.46
C ILE A 66 12.91 10.43 13.54
N GLY A 67 11.79 10.30 14.27
CA GLY A 67 11.43 11.21 15.35
C GLY A 67 12.17 10.94 16.68
N SER A 68 13.15 10.05 16.74
CA SER A 68 13.86 9.76 17.99
C SER A 68 14.94 10.84 18.29
N ALA A 69 14.99 11.32 19.53
CA ALA A 69 15.89 12.42 19.93
C ALA A 69 17.39 12.13 19.74
N LYS A 70 17.79 10.85 19.64
CA LYS A 70 19.18 10.42 19.42
C LYS A 70 19.50 10.11 17.95
N TYR A 71 18.53 10.28 17.02
CA TYR A 71 18.65 9.91 15.60
C TYR A 71 19.30 8.52 15.40
N GLN A 72 19.00 7.56 16.27
CA GLN A 72 19.52 6.21 16.16
C GLN A 72 18.74 5.50 15.05
N ILE A 73 19.22 5.66 13.81
CA ILE A 73 18.64 5.02 12.64
C ILE A 73 18.69 3.51 12.87
N SER A 74 17.54 2.91 13.17
CA SER A 74 17.42 1.47 13.22
C SER A 74 17.55 0.93 11.80
N PHE A 75 18.77 0.53 11.42
CA PHE A 75 19.08 -0.10 10.13
C PHE A 75 18.16 -1.28 9.82
N TYR A 76 17.61 -1.92 10.84
CA TYR A 76 16.59 -2.96 10.70
C TYR A 76 15.35 -2.48 9.92
N VAL A 77 14.77 -1.32 10.25
CA VAL A 77 13.52 -0.85 9.63
C VAL A 77 13.77 -0.47 8.17
N LEU A 78 14.84 0.29 7.91
CA LEU A 78 15.23 0.65 6.55
C LEU A 78 15.62 -0.57 5.73
N GLY A 79 16.39 -1.49 6.31
CA GLY A 79 16.80 -2.74 5.70
C GLY A 79 15.60 -3.63 5.35
N ALA A 80 14.61 -3.75 6.24
CA ALA A 80 13.39 -4.51 5.96
C ALA A 80 12.57 -3.89 4.83
N ILE A 81 12.37 -2.57 4.82
CA ILE A 81 11.66 -1.87 3.75
C ILE A 81 12.42 -2.00 2.42
N ALA A 82 13.74 -1.81 2.43
CA ALA A 82 14.58 -1.93 1.25
C ALA A 82 14.57 -3.36 0.71
N LEU A 83 14.76 -4.38 1.56
CA LEU A 83 14.74 -5.78 1.19
C LEU A 83 13.39 -6.18 0.57
N ILE A 84 12.28 -5.86 1.24
CA ILE A 84 10.95 -6.17 0.72
C ILE A 84 10.69 -5.42 -0.60
N GLY A 85 11.13 -4.15 -0.67
CA GLY A 85 11.03 -3.32 -1.87
C GLY A 85 11.80 -3.93 -3.05
N THR A 86 13.08 -4.24 -2.89
CA THR A 86 13.93 -4.81 -3.95
C THR A 86 13.53 -6.23 -4.32
N LEU A 87 12.94 -7.02 -3.42
CA LEU A 87 12.45 -8.35 -3.77
C LEU A 87 11.12 -8.29 -4.54
N LEU A 88 10.15 -7.51 -4.04
CA LEU A 88 8.75 -7.63 -4.44
C LEU A 88 8.15 -6.32 -5.02
N GLY A 89 8.71 -5.16 -4.68
CA GLY A 89 8.16 -3.86 -5.02
C GLY A 89 6.74 -3.69 -4.49
N ARG A 90 5.84 -3.14 -5.31
CA ARG A 90 4.41 -2.96 -4.98
C ARG A 90 3.58 -4.24 -5.00
N PHE A 91 4.16 -5.41 -5.25
CA PHE A 91 3.45 -6.69 -5.12
C PHE A 91 2.81 -6.83 -3.73
N VAL A 92 3.50 -6.34 -2.69
CA VAL A 92 2.99 -6.29 -1.32
C VAL A 92 1.65 -5.56 -1.21
N CYS A 93 1.51 -4.42 -1.88
CA CYS A 93 0.25 -3.68 -1.91
C CYS A 93 -0.84 -4.52 -2.60
N GLY A 94 -0.49 -5.27 -3.66
CA GLY A 94 -1.39 -6.13 -4.43
C GLY A 94 -1.89 -7.36 -3.70
N TRP A 95 -1.04 -8.00 -2.89
CA TRP A 95 -1.23 -9.36 -2.38
C TRP A 95 -1.25 -9.51 -0.86
N LEU A 96 -0.55 -8.64 -0.12
CA LEU A 96 -0.29 -8.84 1.31
C LEU A 96 -0.93 -7.77 2.20
N CYS A 97 -1.16 -6.55 1.68
CA CYS A 97 -1.64 -5.43 2.47
C CYS A 97 -3.14 -5.54 2.81
N PRO A 98 -3.54 -5.58 4.12
CA PRO A 98 -4.93 -5.65 4.55
C PRO A 98 -5.77 -4.45 4.10
N PHE A 99 -5.24 -3.24 4.21
CA PHE A 99 -5.94 -2.04 3.77
C PHE A 99 -6.15 -1.99 2.23
N GLY A 100 -5.25 -2.64 1.47
CA GLY A 100 -5.43 -2.83 0.03
C GLY A 100 -6.59 -3.77 -0.28
N LEU A 101 -6.76 -4.83 0.51
CA LEU A 101 -7.88 -5.76 0.40
C LEU A 101 -9.22 -5.08 0.65
N ILE A 102 -9.32 -4.26 1.71
CA ILE A 102 -10.54 -3.53 2.08
C ILE A 102 -10.99 -2.60 0.95
N GLN A 103 -10.07 -1.79 0.40
CA GLN A 103 -10.39 -0.91 -0.74
C GLN A 103 -10.89 -1.69 -1.95
N GLU A 104 -10.33 -2.87 -2.24
CA GLU A 104 -10.80 -3.70 -3.35
C GLU A 104 -12.16 -4.37 -3.09
N PHE A 105 -12.48 -4.70 -1.83
CA PHE A 105 -13.82 -5.19 -1.49
C PHE A 105 -14.86 -4.09 -1.64
N ILE A 106 -14.57 -2.88 -1.14
CA ILE A 106 -15.45 -1.71 -1.31
C ILE A 106 -15.65 -1.40 -2.80
N HIS A 107 -14.60 -1.52 -3.61
CA HIS A 107 -14.70 -1.28 -5.04
C HIS A 107 -15.62 -2.27 -5.79
N LYS A 108 -15.96 -3.43 -5.20
CA LYS A 108 -16.92 -4.38 -5.80
C LYS A 108 -18.37 -3.92 -5.72
N ILE A 109 -18.70 -2.94 -4.87
CA ILE A 109 -20.06 -2.40 -4.76
C ILE A 109 -20.51 -1.90 -6.14
N PRO A 110 -21.68 -2.31 -6.67
CA PRO A 110 -22.12 -1.91 -7.99
C PRO A 110 -22.38 -0.40 -8.02
N SER A 111 -21.55 0.34 -8.76
CA SER A 111 -21.65 1.79 -8.91
C SER A 111 -20.93 2.23 -10.18
N LYS A 112 -21.13 3.49 -10.60
CA LYS A 112 -20.40 4.09 -11.72
C LYS A 112 -18.90 4.14 -11.38
N LYS A 113 -18.07 3.39 -12.10
CA LYS A 113 -16.62 3.35 -11.86
C LYS A 113 -15.89 4.37 -12.71
N PHE A 114 -14.96 5.12 -12.10
CA PHE A 114 -14.08 6.04 -12.80
C PHE A 114 -12.68 5.44 -12.97
N LYS A 115 -12.27 5.24 -14.23
CA LYS A 115 -10.91 4.81 -14.55
C LYS A 115 -10.01 6.03 -14.65
N ILE A 116 -9.26 6.33 -13.60
CA ILE A 116 -8.23 7.37 -13.64
C ILE A 116 -6.98 6.80 -14.34
N SER A 117 -6.44 7.49 -15.34
CA SER A 117 -5.23 7.09 -16.06
C SER A 117 -3.98 7.16 -15.19
N SER A 118 -3.08 6.18 -15.28
CA SER A 118 -1.79 6.16 -14.56
C SER A 118 -0.88 7.35 -14.90
N LYS A 119 -1.20 8.14 -15.94
CA LYS A 119 -0.49 9.38 -16.29
C LYS A 119 -0.93 10.59 -15.46
N ASN A 120 -2.04 10.51 -14.73
CA ASN A 120 -2.57 11.63 -13.95
C ASN A 120 -1.53 12.13 -12.90
N PRO A 121 -1.22 13.45 -12.85
CA PRO A 121 -0.19 14.01 -11.97
C PRO A 121 -0.52 13.91 -10.49
N VAL A 122 -1.79 13.75 -10.11
CA VAL A 122 -2.21 13.58 -8.71
C VAL A 122 -1.56 12.33 -8.08
N LYS A 123 -1.09 11.36 -8.87
CA LYS A 123 -0.30 10.22 -8.34
C LYS A 123 0.95 10.64 -7.58
N TYR A 124 1.48 11.85 -7.82
CA TYR A 124 2.69 12.33 -7.17
C TYR A 124 2.45 12.86 -5.75
N SER A 125 1.19 13.13 -5.35
CA SER A 125 0.89 13.65 -4.01
C SER A 125 1.29 12.68 -2.89
N LYS A 126 1.36 11.36 -3.15
CA LYS A 126 1.88 10.38 -2.17
C LYS A 126 3.36 10.60 -1.84
N TYR A 127 4.16 11.12 -2.78
CA TYR A 127 5.58 11.42 -2.53
C TYR A 127 5.71 12.72 -1.74
N LEU A 128 4.83 13.69 -1.99
CA LEU A 128 4.73 14.89 -1.15
C LEU A 128 4.35 14.51 0.29
N ILE A 129 3.37 13.61 0.46
CA ILE A 129 2.97 13.12 1.79
C ILE A 129 4.10 12.34 2.46
N LEU A 130 4.83 11.50 1.72
CA LEU A 130 6.02 10.82 2.22
C LEU A 130 7.07 11.85 2.70
N LEU A 131 7.44 12.81 1.85
CA LEU A 131 8.46 13.79 2.19
C LEU A 131 8.05 14.66 3.38
N VAL A 132 6.84 15.23 3.36
CA VAL A 132 6.40 16.18 4.38
C VAL A 132 5.98 15.49 5.67
N PHE A 133 5.06 14.53 5.63
CA PHE A 133 4.43 13.96 6.83
C PHE A 133 5.17 12.76 7.44
N VAL A 134 6.05 12.10 6.68
CA VAL A 134 6.83 10.96 7.19
C VAL A 134 8.28 11.36 7.52
N ILE A 135 8.87 12.31 6.78
CA ILE A 135 10.28 12.69 6.95
C ILE A 135 10.43 14.06 7.62
N ILE A 136 9.96 15.14 6.99
CA ILE A 136 10.21 16.52 7.45
C ILE A 136 9.54 16.80 8.79
N LEU A 137 8.22 16.61 8.92
CA LEU A 137 7.50 17.00 10.14
C LEU A 137 8.03 16.27 11.40
N PRO A 138 8.22 14.93 11.41
CA PRO A 138 8.80 14.26 12.58
C PRO A 138 10.25 14.71 12.91
N MET A 139 11.00 15.24 11.94
CA MET A 139 12.39 15.67 12.13
C MET A 139 12.49 17.09 12.70
N PHE A 140 11.61 17.99 12.29
CA PHE A 140 11.68 19.42 12.67
C PHE A 140 10.68 19.81 13.76
N VAL A 141 9.56 19.10 13.90
CA VAL A 141 8.54 19.40 14.91
C VAL A 141 8.65 18.39 16.04
N VAL A 142 9.48 18.74 17.01
CA VAL A 142 9.77 17.90 18.19
C VAL A 142 9.01 18.38 19.42
N ASN A 143 8.69 17.45 20.31
CA ASN A 143 8.13 17.75 21.62
C ASN A 143 9.22 18.20 22.61
N ILE A 144 8.83 18.48 23.85
CA ILE A 144 9.70 18.94 24.95
C ILE A 144 10.86 17.96 25.22
N LEU A 145 10.68 16.68 24.87
CA LEU A 145 11.67 15.61 25.04
C LEU A 145 12.55 15.43 23.79
N GLY A 146 12.45 16.32 22.80
CA GLY A 146 13.17 16.23 21.53
C GLY A 146 12.69 15.10 20.62
N MET A 147 11.50 14.54 20.87
CA MET A 147 10.93 13.47 20.04
C MET A 147 9.87 14.01 19.08
N GLY A 148 9.94 13.62 17.82
CA GLY A 148 8.93 13.91 16.80
C GLY A 148 7.73 12.99 16.88
N ASP A 149 6.53 13.57 16.73
CA ASP A 149 5.30 12.78 16.63
C ASP A 149 5.23 12.01 15.29
N PRO A 150 4.58 10.84 15.23
CA PRO A 150 4.33 10.15 13.97
C PRO A 150 3.19 10.83 13.18
N PHE A 151 3.48 11.99 12.58
CA PHE A 151 2.53 12.88 11.89
C PHE A 151 1.60 12.16 10.89
N PHE A 152 2.12 11.37 9.94
CA PHE A 152 1.27 10.59 9.03
C PHE A 152 0.28 9.65 9.76
N CYS A 153 0.75 8.85 10.72
CA CYS A 153 -0.13 7.98 11.52
C CYS A 153 -1.11 8.77 12.41
N LYS A 154 -0.70 9.95 12.89
CA LYS A 154 -1.49 10.82 13.77
C LYS A 154 -2.53 11.65 13.03
N TYR A 155 -2.35 11.99 11.76
CA TYR A 155 -3.25 12.93 11.06
C TYR A 155 -3.85 12.42 9.74
N ILE A 156 -3.22 11.46 9.06
CA ILE A 156 -3.60 11.10 7.68
C ILE A 156 -4.05 9.64 7.55
N CYS A 157 -3.41 8.70 8.25
CA CYS A 157 -3.55 7.27 8.00
C CYS A 157 -4.97 6.72 8.26
N PRO A 158 -5.78 6.40 7.22
CA PRO A 158 -7.13 5.87 7.40
C PRO A 158 -7.10 4.41 7.88
N ALA A 159 -6.04 3.65 7.55
CA ALA A 159 -5.86 2.28 8.04
C ALA A 159 -5.76 2.25 9.57
N GLY A 160 -5.04 3.21 10.18
CA GLY A 160 -4.95 3.31 11.64
C GLY A 160 -6.28 3.67 12.29
N THR A 161 -7.09 4.53 11.67
CA THR A 161 -8.44 4.85 12.15
C THR A 161 -9.35 3.63 12.13
N LEU A 162 -9.31 2.86 11.03
CA LEU A 162 -10.17 1.69 10.84
C LEU A 162 -9.76 0.50 11.71
N GLU A 163 -8.46 0.18 11.76
CA GLU A 163 -7.94 -1.00 12.45
C GLU A 163 -7.76 -0.78 13.96
N ALA A 164 -7.41 0.44 14.38
CA ALA A 164 -7.10 0.74 15.78
C ALA A 164 -8.08 1.74 16.40
N GLY A 165 -8.26 2.90 15.77
CA GLY A 165 -8.99 4.03 16.36
C GLY A 165 -10.43 3.68 16.73
N ILE A 166 -11.21 3.18 15.78
CA ILE A 166 -12.62 2.84 16.00
C ILE A 166 -12.78 1.70 17.01
N PRO A 167 -12.12 0.53 16.88
CA PRO A 167 -12.23 -0.54 17.87
C PRO A 167 -11.83 -0.10 19.27
N LEU A 168 -10.70 0.61 19.44
CA LEU A 168 -10.22 1.01 20.76
C LEU A 168 -11.17 2.00 21.45
N VAL A 169 -11.74 2.95 20.72
CA VAL A 169 -12.71 3.91 21.28
C VAL A 169 -14.04 3.23 21.64
N ILE A 170 -14.49 2.28 20.83
CA ILE A 170 -15.70 1.49 21.14
C ILE A 170 -15.46 0.65 22.39
N MET A 171 -14.27 0.08 22.57
CA MET A 171 -13.99 -0.84 23.66
C MET A 171 -13.58 -0.17 24.98
N ASN A 172 -12.96 1.01 24.94
CA ASN A 172 -12.43 1.68 26.13
C ASN A 172 -13.23 2.94 26.46
N PRO A 173 -14.02 2.95 27.55
CA PRO A 173 -14.77 4.13 27.99
C PRO A 173 -13.89 5.36 28.22
N SER A 174 -12.68 5.18 28.76
CA SER A 174 -11.72 6.28 28.98
C SER A 174 -11.26 6.94 27.68
N LEU A 175 -11.15 6.19 26.57
CA LEU A 175 -10.78 6.74 25.27
C LEU A 175 -11.94 7.49 24.59
N ARG A 176 -13.20 7.23 24.99
CA ARG A 176 -14.35 7.99 24.48
C ARG A 176 -14.33 9.45 24.93
N GLN A 177 -13.77 9.72 26.10
CA GLN A 177 -13.58 11.09 26.58
C GLN A 177 -12.48 11.82 25.79
N ALA A 178 -11.57 11.08 25.15
CA ALA A 178 -10.56 11.61 24.25
C ALA A 178 -11.05 11.77 22.79
N ILE A 179 -12.36 11.56 22.53
CA ILE A 179 -12.97 11.94 21.25
C ILE A 179 -12.92 13.46 21.15
N GLY A 180 -11.99 13.94 20.33
CA GLY A 180 -11.83 15.35 20.03
C GLY A 180 -11.70 15.58 18.53
N PHE A 181 -11.33 16.81 18.18
CA PHE A 181 -11.19 17.26 16.80
C PHE A 181 -10.32 16.31 15.94
N ILE A 182 -9.19 15.84 16.46
CA ILE A 182 -8.27 14.94 15.73
C ILE A 182 -8.94 13.60 15.39
N PHE A 183 -9.76 13.04 16.28
CA PHE A 183 -10.47 11.80 16.02
C PHE A 183 -11.54 12.00 14.95
N SER A 184 -12.34 13.06 15.05
CA SER A 184 -13.34 13.42 14.04
C SER A 184 -12.72 13.64 12.65
N TRP A 185 -11.58 14.34 12.60
CA TRP A 185 -10.81 14.54 11.37
C TRP A 185 -10.35 13.21 10.75
N LYS A 186 -9.83 12.29 11.57
CA LYS A 186 -9.42 10.95 11.12
C LYS A 186 -10.59 10.13 10.56
N VAL A 187 -11.74 10.17 11.23
CA VAL A 187 -12.95 9.48 10.77
C VAL A 187 -13.43 10.10 9.46
N PHE A 188 -13.38 11.42 9.32
CA PHE A 188 -13.68 12.11 8.06
C PHE A 188 -12.77 11.64 6.91
N LEU A 189 -11.45 11.58 7.11
CA LEU A 189 -10.52 11.07 6.09
C LEU A 189 -10.75 9.60 5.75
N LEU A 190 -11.11 8.77 6.74
CA LEU A 190 -11.48 7.38 6.52
C LEU A 190 -12.73 7.29 5.65
N LEU A 191 -13.79 8.02 5.97
CA LEU A 191 -15.03 8.06 5.20
C LEU A 191 -14.78 8.54 3.77
N LEU A 192 -14.01 9.62 3.61
CA LEU A 192 -13.59 10.10 2.30
C LEU A 192 -12.87 9.01 1.49
N THR A 193 -11.95 8.27 2.12
CA THR A 193 -11.21 7.18 1.48
C THR A 193 -12.10 6.01 1.10
N ILE A 194 -13.03 5.60 1.98
CA ILE A 194 -13.99 4.52 1.72
C ILE A 194 -14.91 4.91 0.57
N THR A 195 -15.50 6.11 0.62
CA THR A 195 -16.37 6.64 -0.43
C THR A 195 -15.64 6.74 -1.76
N ALA A 196 -14.41 7.27 -1.78
CA ALA A 196 -13.59 7.31 -2.99
C ALA A 196 -13.28 5.90 -3.53
N SER A 197 -13.11 4.90 -2.65
CA SER A 197 -12.81 3.51 -3.03
C SER A 197 -14.00 2.82 -3.71
N ILE A 198 -15.23 3.30 -3.48
CA ILE A 198 -16.41 2.84 -4.23
C ILE A 198 -16.23 3.18 -5.72
N PHE A 199 -15.82 4.40 -6.05
CA PHE A 199 -15.79 4.87 -7.44
C PHE A 199 -14.44 4.64 -8.15
N ILE A 200 -13.34 4.71 -7.41
CA ILE A 200 -11.96 4.62 -7.92
C ILE A 200 -11.30 3.39 -7.32
N ALA A 201 -10.54 2.63 -8.12
CA ALA A 201 -9.79 1.50 -7.59
C ALA A 201 -8.58 1.97 -6.76
N ARG A 202 -8.55 1.59 -5.47
CA ARG A 202 -7.43 1.81 -4.54
C ARG A 202 -6.92 3.27 -4.47
N PRO A 203 -7.80 4.27 -4.25
CA PRO A 203 -7.43 5.69 -4.30
C PRO A 203 -6.34 6.05 -3.28
N PHE A 204 -6.39 5.48 -2.08
CA PHE A 204 -5.41 5.78 -1.05
C PHE A 204 -4.02 5.25 -1.40
N CYS A 205 -3.91 4.02 -1.91
CA CYS A 205 -2.63 3.46 -2.35
C CYS A 205 -2.01 4.23 -3.54
N ARG A 206 -2.87 4.88 -4.32
CA ARG A 206 -2.50 5.62 -5.52
C ARG A 206 -2.05 7.06 -5.24
N PHE A 207 -2.73 7.75 -4.32
CA PHE A 207 -2.56 9.18 -4.13
C PHE A 207 -2.00 9.57 -2.75
N ILE A 208 -2.13 8.74 -1.72
CA ILE A 208 -1.86 9.18 -0.34
C ILE A 208 -0.80 8.32 0.36
N CYS A 209 -0.78 7.02 0.09
CA CYS A 209 -0.02 6.05 0.87
C CYS A 209 1.51 6.21 0.70
N PRO A 210 2.26 6.56 1.77
CA PRO A 210 3.71 6.69 1.71
C PRO A 210 4.41 5.33 1.52
N LEU A 211 3.86 4.24 2.07
CA LEU A 211 4.40 2.88 1.83
C LEU A 211 4.30 2.51 0.35
N GLY A 212 3.18 2.88 -0.28
CA GLY A 212 3.01 2.74 -1.71
C GLY A 212 3.98 3.62 -2.49
N ALA A 213 4.34 4.80 -2.00
CA ALA A 213 5.33 5.66 -2.63
C ALA A 213 6.71 4.98 -2.62
N ILE A 214 7.16 4.52 -1.45
CA ILE A 214 8.45 3.83 -1.28
C ILE A 214 8.53 2.58 -2.16
N TYR A 215 7.58 1.65 -2.04
CA TYR A 215 7.58 0.42 -2.85
C TYR A 215 7.37 0.67 -4.34
N GLY A 216 6.78 1.82 -4.72
CA GLY A 216 6.68 2.24 -6.11
C GLY A 216 8.04 2.57 -6.72
N LEU A 217 8.96 3.15 -5.93
CA LEU A 217 10.33 3.43 -6.38
C LEU A 217 11.11 2.15 -6.67
N PHE A 218 10.82 1.07 -5.94
CA PHE A 218 11.47 -0.22 -6.15
C PHE A 218 10.91 -1.06 -7.29
N ASN A 219 9.73 -0.72 -7.84
CA ASN A 219 9.07 -1.53 -8.87
C ASN A 219 9.90 -1.76 -10.15
N PRO A 220 10.65 -0.77 -10.69
CA PRO A 220 11.51 -0.98 -11.85
C PRO A 220 12.72 -1.87 -11.56
N ILE A 221 13.25 -1.81 -10.33
CA ILE A 221 14.50 -2.48 -9.94
C ILE A 221 14.28 -3.79 -9.17
N SER A 222 13.04 -4.13 -8.82
CA SER A 222 12.77 -5.30 -8.01
C SER A 222 13.04 -6.61 -8.75
N LEU A 223 13.40 -7.68 -8.04
CA LEU A 223 13.68 -9.00 -8.62
C LEU A 223 12.47 -9.64 -9.29
N TYR A 224 11.31 -9.59 -8.63
CA TYR A 224 10.07 -9.96 -9.30
C TYR A 224 9.80 -8.93 -10.39
N LYS A 225 9.46 -9.30 -11.63
CA LYS A 225 9.14 -8.36 -12.71
C LYS A 225 8.02 -8.92 -13.59
N LEU A 226 7.34 -8.02 -14.29
CA LEU A 226 6.48 -8.37 -15.41
C LEU A 226 7.26 -8.19 -16.71
N GLU A 227 7.20 -9.19 -17.58
CA GLU A 227 7.84 -9.19 -18.89
C GLU A 227 6.77 -9.26 -19.98
N VAL A 228 7.03 -8.60 -21.10
CA VAL A 228 6.13 -8.57 -22.26
C VAL A 228 6.94 -9.00 -23.47
N ASN A 229 6.56 -10.11 -24.08
CA ASN A 229 7.14 -10.53 -25.35
C ASN A 229 6.52 -9.69 -26.48
N SER A 230 7.35 -8.84 -27.10
CA SER A 230 6.96 -7.93 -28.19
C SER A 230 6.51 -8.65 -29.45
N ASP A 231 7.15 -9.77 -29.80
CA ASP A 231 6.86 -10.54 -31.01
C ASP A 231 5.47 -11.20 -30.97
N VAL A 232 5.02 -11.58 -29.77
CA VAL A 232 3.72 -12.22 -29.54
C VAL A 232 2.62 -11.19 -29.21
N CYS A 233 2.99 -9.95 -28.90
CA CYS A 233 2.05 -8.92 -28.46
C CYS A 233 1.35 -8.22 -29.63
N ILE A 234 0.06 -8.53 -29.81
CA ILE A 234 -0.80 -7.92 -30.85
C ILE A 234 -1.39 -6.54 -30.47
N LYS A 235 -0.88 -5.87 -29.42
CA LYS A 235 -1.31 -4.53 -28.96
C LYS A 235 -2.84 -4.33 -28.79
N CYS A 236 -3.59 -5.39 -28.47
CA CYS A 236 -5.07 -5.36 -28.37
C CYS A 236 -5.67 -4.59 -27.18
N ASN A 237 -4.86 -3.93 -26.33
CA ASN A 237 -5.27 -3.17 -25.15
C ASN A 237 -6.10 -3.90 -24.06
N LYS A 238 -6.35 -5.21 -24.18
CA LYS A 238 -7.06 -5.98 -23.13
C LYS A 238 -6.36 -5.92 -21.77
N CYS A 239 -5.03 -5.93 -21.73
CA CYS A 239 -4.25 -5.81 -20.50
C CYS A 239 -4.42 -4.43 -19.83
N THR A 240 -4.46 -3.35 -20.61
CA THR A 240 -4.72 -1.99 -20.12
C THR A 240 -6.16 -1.87 -19.59
N ASN A 241 -7.13 -2.43 -20.31
CA ASN A 241 -8.55 -2.33 -19.97
C ASN A 241 -8.93 -3.10 -18.70
N THR A 242 -8.29 -4.24 -18.44
CA THR A 242 -8.49 -5.05 -17.22
C THR A 242 -7.69 -4.52 -16.03
N CYS A 243 -6.64 -3.72 -16.26
CA CYS A 243 -5.76 -3.25 -15.19
C CYS A 243 -6.54 -2.34 -14.23
N PRO A 244 -6.60 -2.66 -12.92
CA PRO A 244 -7.37 -1.87 -11.96
C PRO A 244 -6.82 -0.44 -11.79
N ILE A 245 -5.54 -0.22 -12.09
CA ILE A 245 -4.88 1.10 -11.97
C ILE A 245 -4.72 1.78 -13.35
N SER A 246 -5.27 1.21 -14.42
CA SER A 246 -5.24 1.76 -15.78
C SER A 246 -3.81 2.06 -16.29
N ILE A 247 -2.93 1.06 -16.18
CA ILE A 247 -1.55 1.10 -16.69
C ILE A 247 -1.53 0.46 -18.08
N GLU A 248 -0.89 1.12 -19.03
CA GLU A 248 -0.54 0.57 -20.35
C GLU A 248 0.53 -0.52 -20.19
N THR A 249 0.09 -1.71 -19.78
CA THR A 249 0.98 -2.77 -19.26
C THR A 249 1.91 -3.31 -20.35
N TYR A 250 1.48 -3.32 -21.61
CA TYR A 250 2.30 -3.74 -22.74
C TYR A 250 3.46 -2.76 -23.04
N LYS A 251 3.34 -1.49 -22.61
CA LYS A 251 4.35 -0.44 -22.81
C LYS A 251 5.22 -0.24 -21.57
N THR A 252 4.60 -0.25 -20.39
CA THR A 252 5.28 0.02 -19.10
C THR A 252 4.91 -1.03 -18.04
N PRO A 253 5.30 -2.31 -18.23
CA PRO A 253 4.86 -3.42 -17.37
C PRO A 253 5.28 -3.25 -15.90
N ASN A 254 6.44 -2.63 -15.66
CA ASN A 254 7.01 -2.38 -14.33
C ASN A 254 6.86 -0.93 -13.84
N SER A 255 5.82 -0.22 -14.29
CA SER A 255 5.50 1.13 -13.81
C SER A 255 5.49 1.23 -12.27
N PRO A 256 5.96 2.34 -11.66
CA PRO A 256 5.88 2.57 -10.21
C PRO A 256 4.47 2.47 -9.61
N GLU A 257 3.40 2.52 -10.42
CA GLU A 257 2.03 2.31 -9.95
C GLU A 257 1.59 0.83 -9.93
N CYS A 258 2.29 -0.05 -10.65
CA CYS A 258 1.88 -1.44 -10.85
C CYS A 258 1.88 -2.22 -9.55
N ILE A 259 0.69 -2.63 -9.08
CA ILE A 259 0.55 -3.47 -7.88
C ILE A 259 0.81 -4.96 -8.14
N ARG A 260 1.20 -5.32 -9.36
CA ARG A 260 1.56 -6.69 -9.76
C ARG A 260 0.49 -7.72 -9.41
N CYS A 261 -0.77 -7.35 -9.65
CA CYS A 261 -1.94 -8.18 -9.36
C CYS A 261 -2.11 -9.37 -10.32
N GLY A 262 -1.39 -9.39 -11.45
CA GLY A 262 -1.44 -10.48 -12.44
C GLY A 262 -2.70 -10.52 -13.31
N GLU A 263 -3.61 -9.55 -13.20
CA GLU A 263 -4.85 -9.55 -14.01
C GLU A 263 -4.57 -9.36 -15.50
N CYS A 264 -3.50 -8.64 -15.85
CA CYS A 264 -3.02 -8.49 -17.22
C CYS A 264 -2.56 -9.84 -17.82
N ILE A 265 -1.85 -10.67 -17.05
CA ILE A 265 -1.41 -12.02 -17.47
C ILE A 265 -2.62 -12.89 -17.80
N GLY A 266 -3.60 -12.93 -16.90
CA GLY A 266 -4.79 -13.78 -17.07
C GLY A 266 -5.76 -13.31 -18.15
N ALA A 267 -5.67 -12.06 -18.62
CA ALA A 267 -6.54 -11.49 -19.64
C ALA A 267 -5.90 -11.45 -21.05
N CYS A 268 -4.59 -11.67 -21.16
CA CYS A 268 -3.88 -11.61 -22.43
C CYS A 268 -4.25 -12.81 -23.32
N PRO A 269 -4.84 -12.60 -24.52
CA PRO A 269 -5.26 -13.70 -25.39
C PRO A 269 -4.08 -14.47 -26.00
N THR A 270 -2.97 -13.77 -26.29
CA THR A 270 -1.77 -14.37 -26.90
C THR A 270 -0.74 -14.83 -25.86
N LYS A 271 -1.04 -14.69 -24.55
CA LYS A 271 -0.12 -14.99 -23.44
C LYS A 271 1.25 -14.28 -23.54
N ALA A 272 1.29 -13.10 -24.16
CA ALA A 272 2.50 -12.30 -24.32
C ALA A 272 3.06 -11.72 -22.99
N ILE A 273 2.30 -11.77 -21.89
CA ILE A 273 2.70 -11.20 -20.59
C ILE A 273 2.99 -12.33 -19.61
N SER A 274 4.17 -12.31 -19.02
CA SER A 274 4.62 -13.27 -18.00
C SER A 274 5.17 -12.54 -16.77
N SER A 275 5.38 -13.30 -15.69
CA SER A 275 6.09 -12.82 -14.50
C SER A 275 7.37 -13.62 -14.33
N SER A 276 8.49 -12.95 -14.08
CA SER A 276 9.79 -13.56 -13.88
C SER A 276 10.39 -13.12 -12.54
N PHE A 277 11.36 -13.90 -12.06
CA PHE A 277 12.29 -13.49 -10.99
C PHE A 277 13.68 -13.36 -11.61
N GLY A 278 14.23 -12.16 -11.63
CA GLY A 278 15.56 -11.92 -12.17
C GLY A 278 15.96 -10.46 -12.20
N LEU A 279 17.27 -10.24 -12.30
CA LEU A 279 17.86 -8.91 -12.48
C LEU A 279 17.81 -8.42 -13.93
N LYS A 280 17.42 -9.28 -14.89
CA LYS A 280 17.36 -8.93 -16.32
C LYS A 280 16.51 -7.69 -16.54
N GLU A 281 16.97 -6.84 -17.44
CA GLU A 281 16.26 -5.63 -17.86
C GLU A 281 14.99 -6.07 -18.58
N SER A 282 13.83 -5.60 -18.11
CA SER A 282 12.57 -5.97 -18.74
C SER A 282 12.43 -5.20 -20.04
N GLU A 283 12.52 -5.88 -21.18
CA GLU A 283 12.22 -5.31 -22.49
C GLU A 283 10.74 -4.89 -22.50
N GLY A 284 10.48 -3.61 -22.27
CA GLY A 284 9.23 -2.98 -22.69
C GLY A 284 9.31 -2.73 -24.19
N LEU A 285 8.16 -2.68 -24.88
CA LEU A 285 8.11 -2.18 -26.26
C LEU A 285 8.68 -0.76 -26.26
N ASP A 286 9.90 -0.64 -26.77
CA ASP A 286 10.73 0.56 -26.72
C ASP A 286 9.98 1.73 -27.37
N VAL A 287 9.99 2.89 -26.70
CA VAL A 287 9.30 4.11 -27.18
C VAL A 287 10.09 4.77 -28.33
N LYS A 288 11.21 4.17 -28.76
CA LYS A 288 12.14 4.73 -29.74
C LYS A 288 11.65 4.78 -31.19
N GLU A 289 10.49 4.19 -31.53
CA GLU A 289 9.94 4.27 -32.91
C GLU A 289 8.85 5.35 -33.10
N MET A 290 8.68 6.30 -32.16
CA MET A 290 7.65 7.35 -32.27
C MET A 290 8.16 8.77 -32.60
N GLU A 291 9.43 8.95 -32.99
CA GLU A 291 9.96 10.25 -33.46
C GLU A 291 10.52 10.24 -34.90
N MET A 292 10.21 9.22 -35.70
CA MET A 292 10.43 9.26 -37.15
C MET A 292 9.30 8.54 -37.89
N LYS A 293 8.14 9.19 -37.97
CA LYS A 293 7.24 9.18 -39.14
C LYS A 293 6.11 10.16 -38.93
#